data_AF-E2AWI7-F1
#
_entry.id   AF-E2AWI7-F1
#
_cell.length_a   1.000
_cell.length_b   1.000
_cell.length_c   1.000
_cell.angle_alpha   90.00
_cell.angle_beta   90.00
_cell.angle_gamma   90.00
#
_symmetry.space_group_name_H-M   'P 1'
#
loop_
_entity.id
_entity.type
_entity.pdbx_description
1 polymer ?
#
loop_
_entity_poly.entity_id
_entity_poly.type
_entity_poly.pdbx_seq_one_letter_code
_entity_poly.pdbx_strand_id
1 'polypeptide(L)'
;MLKPGSEIREIWSNFPYPVDFKMYLFNVTNPDEVVQGQKPKLQEVGPFFYDEYKVKIDLIDREDEDSVEYSIKATLFFNPKKSHGLTGNEDMMVPHLMILSMALITLKEKPAAMPIIGTYIQCHYFLSMSCIDCGHVSVMYRIGRLARTITMHAGRFKVEHEKDMFL
;
A
#
# COMPACT_ATOMS: atom_id res chain seq x y z
N MET A 1 -33.93 -17.50 1.35
CA MET A 1 -33.18 -17.79 2.61
C MET A 1 -32.58 -16.53 3.24
N LEU A 2 -32.30 -15.47 2.48
CA LEU A 2 -31.82 -14.18 2.99
C LEU A 2 -32.95 -13.14 3.05
N LYS A 3 -34.06 -13.43 3.73
CA LYS A 3 -35.19 -12.48 3.80
C LYS A 3 -34.93 -11.36 4.81
N PRO A 4 -35.44 -10.14 4.59
CA PRO A 4 -35.42 -9.08 5.59
C PRO A 4 -35.95 -9.56 6.95
N GLY A 5 -35.25 -9.24 8.03
CA GLY A 5 -35.63 -9.62 9.40
C GLY A 5 -35.30 -11.06 9.81
N SER A 6 -34.64 -11.86 8.96
CA SER A 6 -34.13 -13.17 9.38
C SER A 6 -32.76 -13.07 10.06
N GLU A 7 -32.54 -13.85 11.12
CA GLU A 7 -31.26 -13.92 11.85
C GLU A 7 -30.10 -14.29 10.90
N ILE A 8 -30.35 -15.19 9.95
CA ILE A 8 -29.37 -15.59 8.94
C ILE A 8 -28.92 -14.39 8.09
N ARG A 9 -29.85 -13.48 7.74
CA ARG A 9 -29.51 -12.27 6.98
C ARG A 9 -28.65 -11.32 7.80
N GLU A 10 -28.90 -11.19 9.10
CA GLU A 10 -28.10 -10.35 10.00
C GLU A 10 -26.67 -10.86 10.13
N ILE A 11 -26.49 -12.16 10.37
CA ILE A 11 -25.15 -12.77 10.45
C ILE A 11 -24.42 -12.70 9.10
N TRP A 12 -25.14 -12.90 7.99
CA TRP A 12 -24.57 -12.79 6.64
C TRP A 12 -24.17 -11.36 6.27
N SER A 13 -24.95 -10.36 6.70
CA SER A 13 -24.67 -8.95 6.39
C SER A 13 -23.59 -8.37 7.30
N ASN A 14 -23.56 -8.76 8.58
CA ASN A 14 -22.60 -8.29 9.56
C ASN A 14 -22.08 -9.46 10.40
N PHE A 15 -20.98 -10.07 9.95
CA PHE A 15 -20.38 -11.19 10.65
C PHE A 15 -19.68 -10.69 11.92
N PRO A 16 -20.00 -11.24 13.12
CA PRO A 16 -19.59 -10.65 14.39
C PRO A 16 -18.11 -10.88 14.75
N TYR A 17 -17.40 -11.74 14.02
CA TYR A 17 -15.99 -12.05 14.27
C TYR A 17 -15.10 -11.49 13.16
N PRO A 18 -13.90 -10.98 13.49
CA PRO A 18 -12.96 -10.57 12.46
C PRO A 18 -12.43 -11.76 11.67
N VAL A 19 -12.07 -11.52 10.41
CA VAL A 19 -11.34 -12.45 9.56
C VAL A 19 -9.87 -12.04 9.54
N ASP A 20 -8.96 -13.02 9.55
CA ASP A 20 -7.52 -12.74 9.45
C ASP A 20 -7.17 -12.27 8.03
N PHE A 21 -6.77 -11.00 7.90
CA PHE A 21 -6.16 -10.47 6.69
C PHE A 21 -4.63 -10.42 6.87
N LYS A 22 -3.89 -11.00 5.93
CA LYS A 22 -2.43 -11.09 5.97
C LYS A 22 -1.86 -10.32 4.81
N MET A 23 -0.97 -9.38 5.10
CA MET A 23 -0.23 -8.63 4.09
C MET A 23 1.24 -8.99 4.12
N TYR A 24 1.81 -9.17 2.93
CA TYR A 24 3.24 -9.41 2.72
C TYR A 24 3.77 -8.30 1.83
N LEU A 25 4.89 -7.72 2.25
CA LEU A 25 5.56 -6.66 1.51
C LEU A 25 6.92 -7.15 1.04
N PHE A 26 7.37 -6.63 -0.10
CA PHE A 26 8.71 -6.92 -0.63
C PHE A 26 9.59 -5.69 -0.44
N ASN A 27 10.53 -5.80 0.50
CA ASN A 27 11.58 -4.81 0.71
C ASN A 27 12.64 -4.93 -0.39
N VAL A 28 13.04 -3.80 -0.97
CA VAL A 28 14.16 -3.75 -1.92
C VAL A 28 15.44 -3.47 -1.14
N THR A 29 16.36 -4.44 -1.09
CA THR A 29 17.59 -4.32 -0.27
C THR A 29 18.74 -3.63 -1.01
N ASN A 30 18.62 -3.39 -2.32
CA ASN A 30 19.66 -2.78 -3.15
C ASN A 30 19.14 -1.63 -4.05
N PRO A 31 18.40 -0.63 -3.51
CA PRO A 31 17.75 0.39 -4.32
C PRO A 31 18.72 1.19 -5.21
N ASP A 32 19.93 1.50 -4.71
CA ASP A 32 20.95 2.24 -5.46
C ASP A 32 21.49 1.45 -6.67
N GLU A 33 21.67 0.13 -6.53
CA GLU A 33 22.11 -0.73 -7.63
C GLU A 33 21.02 -0.81 -8.72
N VAL A 34 19.75 -0.86 -8.31
CA VAL A 34 18.61 -0.92 -9.24
C VAL A 34 18.51 0.35 -10.08
N VAL A 35 18.74 1.51 -9.46
CA VAL A 35 18.81 2.80 -10.15
C VAL A 35 19.92 2.83 -11.21
N GLN A 36 20.96 2.02 -11.05
CA GLN A 36 22.08 1.87 -12.01
C GLN A 36 21.82 0.79 -13.06
N GLY A 37 20.64 0.16 -13.06
CA GLY A 37 20.24 -0.88 -14.02
C GLY A 37 20.54 -2.31 -13.56
N GLN A 38 20.94 -2.52 -12.30
CA GLN A 38 21.07 -3.87 -11.74
C GLN A 38 19.71 -4.48 -11.39
N LYS A 39 19.69 -5.80 -11.22
CA LYS A 39 18.47 -6.52 -10.83
C LYS A 39 18.09 -6.22 -9.36
N PRO A 40 16.82 -5.95 -9.04
CA PRO A 40 16.37 -5.78 -7.67
C PRO A 40 16.49 -7.08 -6.86
N LYS A 41 17.02 -6.94 -5.65
CA LYS A 41 17.07 -7.96 -4.60
C LYS A 41 15.89 -7.68 -3.67
N LEU A 42 14.96 -8.63 -3.60
CA LEU A 42 13.73 -8.53 -2.83
C LEU A 42 13.84 -9.39 -1.57
N GLN A 43 13.40 -8.83 -0.45
CA GLN A 43 13.21 -9.54 0.81
C GLN A 43 11.72 -9.45 1.18
N GLU A 44 11.06 -10.61 1.29
CA GLU A 44 9.69 -10.67 1.80
C GLU A 44 9.69 -10.35 3.30
N VAL A 45 8.78 -9.47 3.71
CA VAL A 45 8.54 -9.11 5.11
C VAL A 45 7.07 -9.23 5.39
N GLY A 46 6.76 -10.03 6.41
CA GLY A 46 5.39 -10.34 6.81
C GLY A 46 5.32 -11.71 7.49
N PRO A 47 4.10 -12.16 7.80
CA PRO A 47 2.84 -11.46 7.57
C PRO A 47 2.58 -10.30 8.56
N PHE A 48 2.13 -9.17 8.03
CA PHE A 48 1.40 -8.16 8.81
C PHE A 48 -0.04 -8.63 8.96
N PHE A 49 -0.47 -8.92 10.18
CA PHE A 49 -1.82 -9.34 10.48
C PHE A 49 -2.74 -8.17 10.73
N TYR A 50 -3.92 -8.23 10.12
CA TYR A 50 -5.02 -7.33 10.35
C TYR A 50 -6.27 -8.13 10.69
N ASP A 51 -7.00 -7.69 11.70
CA ASP A 51 -8.34 -8.16 11.98
C ASP A 51 -9.29 -7.38 11.03
N GLU A 52 -9.83 -8.09 10.04
CA GLU A 52 -10.69 -7.52 9.00
C GLU A 52 -12.17 -7.71 9.37
N TYR A 53 -12.90 -6.60 9.50
CA TYR A 53 -14.35 -6.58 9.70
C TYR A 53 -15.04 -6.21 8.40
N LYS A 54 -15.91 -7.09 7.91
CA LYS A 54 -16.70 -6.87 6.69
C LYS A 54 -18.16 -6.70 7.03
N VAL A 55 -18.73 -5.61 6.54
CA VAL A 55 -20.16 -5.33 6.62
C VAL A 55 -20.71 -5.15 5.21
N LYS A 56 -21.79 -5.84 4.89
CA LYS A 56 -22.58 -5.60 3.67
C LYS A 56 -23.57 -4.49 3.98
N ILE A 57 -23.50 -3.40 3.26
CA ILE A 57 -24.35 -2.21 3.36
C ILE A 57 -25.17 -2.05 2.07
N ASP A 58 -26.16 -1.17 2.10
CA ASP A 58 -27.00 -0.83 0.94
C ASP A 58 -27.67 -2.07 0.32
N LEU A 59 -28.27 -2.91 1.17
CA LEU A 59 -28.91 -4.14 0.72
C LEU A 59 -30.19 -3.83 -0.06
N ILE A 60 -30.24 -4.24 -1.32
CA ILE A 60 -31.40 -4.09 -2.21
C ILE A 60 -31.87 -5.48 -2.64
N ASP A 61 -33.09 -5.85 -2.27
CA ASP A 61 -33.71 -7.12 -2.65
C ASP A 61 -34.30 -7.02 -4.08
N ARG A 62 -33.94 -7.97 -4.94
CA ARG A 62 -34.49 -8.18 -6.29
C ARG A 62 -35.35 -9.44 -6.27
N GLU A 63 -36.65 -9.27 -6.05
CA GLU A 63 -37.58 -10.39 -5.90
C GLU A 63 -37.76 -11.20 -7.18
N ASP A 64 -37.63 -10.56 -8.34
CA ASP A 64 -37.70 -11.17 -9.67
C ASP A 64 -36.52 -12.09 -9.97
N GLU A 65 -35.35 -11.79 -9.40
CA GLU A 65 -34.10 -12.52 -9.61
C GLU A 65 -33.68 -13.40 -8.42
N ASP A 66 -34.47 -13.42 -7.32
CA ASP A 66 -34.11 -14.03 -6.03
C ASP A 66 -32.69 -13.64 -5.57
N SER A 67 -32.34 -12.36 -5.77
CA SER A 67 -30.99 -11.83 -5.54
C SER A 67 -31.00 -10.65 -4.57
N VAL A 68 -29.85 -10.41 -3.95
CA VAL A 68 -29.62 -9.26 -3.06
C VAL A 68 -28.37 -8.54 -3.53
N GLU A 69 -28.55 -7.29 -3.95
CA GLU A 69 -27.47 -6.38 -4.30
C GLU A 69 -26.96 -5.68 -3.03
N TYR A 70 -25.64 -5.48 -2.89
CA TYR A 70 -25.03 -4.87 -1.71
C TYR A 70 -23.65 -4.29 -2.01
N SER A 71 -23.21 -3.36 -1.17
CA SER A 71 -21.84 -2.86 -1.12
C SER A 71 -21.09 -3.42 0.08
N ILE A 72 -19.79 -3.66 -0.05
CA ILE A 72 -18.95 -4.17 1.05
C ILE A 72 -18.17 -3.01 1.65
N LYS A 73 -18.31 -2.82 2.97
CA LYS A 73 -17.43 -1.99 3.78
C LYS A 73 -16.49 -2.89 4.56
N ALA A 74 -15.19 -2.82 4.26
CA ALA A 74 -14.14 -3.50 5.01
C ALA A 74 -13.41 -2.51 5.93
N THR A 75 -13.19 -2.90 7.18
CA THR A 75 -12.39 -2.14 8.15
C THR A 75 -11.27 -3.04 8.65
N LEU A 76 -10.03 -2.57 8.55
CA LEU A 76 -8.83 -3.32 8.91
C LEU A 76 -8.24 -2.73 10.21
N PHE A 77 -7.93 -3.59 11.17
CA PHE A 77 -7.23 -3.19 12.40
C PHE A 77 -5.95 -3.99 12.54
N PHE A 78 -4.81 -3.33 12.65
CA PHE A 78 -3.53 -4.03 12.82
C PHE A 78 -3.46 -4.83 14.12
N ASN A 79 -3.00 -6.07 14.01
CA ASN A 79 -2.87 -6.99 15.13
C ASN A 79 -1.39 -7.31 15.42
N PRO A 80 -0.70 -6.51 16.26
CA PRO A 80 0.72 -6.70 16.55
C PRO A 80 1.03 -8.04 17.22
N LYS A 81 0.05 -8.64 17.93
CA LYS A 81 0.23 -9.93 18.61
C LYS A 81 0.36 -11.08 17.62
N LYS A 82 -0.35 -11.02 16.49
CA LYS A 82 -0.29 -12.02 15.41
C LYS A 82 0.83 -11.73 14.40
N SER A 83 1.29 -10.47 14.30
CA SER A 83 2.32 -10.03 13.34
C SER A 83 3.78 -10.40 13.68
N HIS A 84 4.00 -11.40 14.55
CA HIS A 84 5.33 -11.96 14.85
C HIS A 84 6.43 -10.94 15.19
N GLY A 85 6.09 -9.87 15.93
CA GLY A 85 7.04 -8.83 16.33
C GLY A 85 7.17 -7.66 15.35
N LEU A 86 6.45 -7.70 14.22
CA LEU A 86 6.27 -6.54 13.35
C LEU A 86 5.33 -5.53 14.03
N THR A 87 5.66 -4.27 13.86
CA THR A 87 5.02 -3.10 14.46
C THR A 87 4.16 -2.32 13.48
N GLY A 88 4.35 -2.53 12.17
CA GLY A 88 3.73 -1.75 11.11
C GLY A 88 4.46 -0.45 10.80
N ASN A 89 5.55 -0.15 11.53
CA ASN A 89 6.38 1.05 11.37
C ASN A 89 7.79 0.73 10.87
N GLU A 90 7.97 -0.41 10.22
CA GLU A 90 9.25 -0.82 9.66
C GLU A 90 9.61 0.09 8.50
N ASP A 91 10.83 0.62 8.48
CA ASP A 91 11.34 1.37 7.33
C ASP A 91 11.63 0.41 6.19
N MET A 92 10.80 0.47 5.16
CA MET A 92 10.89 -0.41 3.99
C MET A 92 11.05 0.39 2.71
N MET A 93 11.93 -0.09 1.83
CA MET A 93 12.08 0.46 0.50
C MET A 93 11.13 -0.29 -0.44
N VAL A 94 10.03 0.36 -0.80
CA VAL A 94 9.02 -0.20 -1.68
C VAL A 94 9.01 0.53 -3.03
N PRO A 95 8.72 -0.17 -4.14
CA PRO A 95 8.62 0.49 -5.43
C PRO A 95 7.47 1.51 -5.44
N HIS A 96 7.71 2.69 -6.00
CA HIS A 96 6.65 3.69 -6.14
C HIS A 96 5.65 3.24 -7.22
N LEU A 97 4.50 2.68 -6.80
CA LEU A 97 3.52 2.08 -7.72
C LEU A 97 3.05 3.02 -8.82
N MET A 98 2.72 4.28 -8.51
CA MET A 98 2.28 5.25 -9.53
C MET A 98 3.37 5.53 -10.59
N ILE A 99 4.61 5.72 -10.16
CA ILE A 99 5.73 5.98 -11.06
C ILE A 99 6.02 4.75 -11.93
N LEU A 100 5.95 3.55 -11.35
CA LEU A 100 6.04 2.31 -12.10
C LEU A 100 4.93 2.20 -13.15
N SER A 101 3.68 2.47 -12.79
CA SER A 101 2.57 2.44 -13.75
C SER A 101 2.78 3.45 -14.89
N MET A 102 3.20 4.67 -14.58
CA MET A 102 3.50 5.69 -15.57
C MET A 102 4.67 5.31 -16.49
N ALA A 103 5.72 4.70 -15.93
CA ALA A 103 6.84 4.18 -16.69
C ALA A 103 6.36 3.09 -17.66
N LEU A 104 5.58 2.13 -17.18
CA LEU A 104 5.06 1.02 -18.00
C LEU A 104 4.13 1.51 -19.12
N ILE A 105 3.24 2.47 -18.84
CA ILE A 105 2.36 3.07 -19.85
C ILE A 105 3.19 3.82 -20.90
N THR A 106 4.17 4.61 -20.46
CA THR A 106 5.06 5.37 -21.37
C THR A 106 5.88 4.43 -22.26
N LEU A 107 6.44 3.36 -21.68
CA LEU A 107 7.18 2.33 -22.43
C LEU A 107 6.30 1.68 -23.50
N LYS A 108 5.01 1.48 -23.21
CA LYS A 108 4.06 0.86 -24.14
C LYS A 108 3.58 1.82 -25.23
N GLU A 109 3.19 3.04 -24.87
CA GLU A 109 2.51 3.97 -25.79
C GLU A 109 3.45 4.95 -26.50
N LYS A 110 4.45 5.47 -25.78
CA LYS A 110 5.35 6.52 -26.28
C LYS A 110 6.79 6.27 -25.84
N PRO A 111 7.45 5.22 -26.36
CA PRO A 111 8.81 4.86 -25.96
C PRO A 111 9.82 5.99 -26.22
N ALA A 112 9.56 6.87 -27.20
CA ALA A 112 10.39 8.05 -27.49
C ALA A 112 10.39 9.12 -26.38
N ALA A 113 9.39 9.12 -25.49
CA ALA A 113 9.32 10.05 -24.35
C ALA A 113 10.05 9.53 -23.10
N MET A 114 10.53 8.29 -23.13
CA MET A 114 11.17 7.64 -22.00
C MET A 114 12.44 8.35 -21.48
N PRO A 115 13.29 8.98 -22.32
CA PRO A 115 14.45 9.73 -21.81
C PRO A 115 14.07 10.93 -20.94
N ILE A 116 12.95 11.59 -21.26
CA ILE A 116 12.46 12.77 -20.52
C ILE A 116 11.93 12.33 -19.15
N ILE A 117 11.12 11.27 -19.14
CA ILE A 117 10.50 10.74 -17.93
C ILE A 117 11.53 9.99 -17.08
N GLY A 118 12.50 9.31 -17.69
CA GLY A 118 13.54 8.52 -17.03
C GLY A 118 14.36 9.35 -16.03
N THR A 119 14.71 10.59 -16.38
CA THR A 119 15.45 11.50 -15.48
C THR A 119 14.66 11.82 -14.21
N TYR A 120 13.34 11.99 -14.33
CA TYR A 120 12.45 12.29 -13.19
C TYR A 120 12.19 11.04 -12.33
N ILE A 121 11.94 9.92 -13.00
CA ILE A 121 11.66 8.63 -12.38
C ILE A 121 12.86 8.12 -11.56
N GLN A 122 14.08 8.34 -12.04
CA GLN A 122 15.30 7.92 -11.36
C GLN A 122 15.50 8.59 -9.99
N CYS A 123 14.92 9.77 -9.77
CA CYS A 123 15.01 10.48 -8.48
C CYS A 123 13.98 10.02 -7.44
N HIS A 124 12.93 9.31 -7.84
CA HIS A 124 11.74 9.01 -7.01
C HIS A 124 11.26 7.54 -7.12
N TYR A 125 12.10 6.63 -7.61
CA TYR A 125 11.71 5.25 -7.96
C TYR A 125 11.22 4.43 -6.76
N PHE A 126 11.77 4.70 -5.58
CA PHE A 126 11.46 4.00 -4.34
C PHE A 126 10.88 4.96 -3.32
N LEU A 127 9.87 4.49 -2.60
CA LEU A 127 9.29 5.15 -1.45
C LEU A 127 9.82 4.47 -0.19
N SER A 128 10.19 5.28 0.79
CA SER A 128 10.36 4.80 2.15
C SER A 128 8.98 4.77 2.77
N MET A 129 8.51 3.57 3.08
CA MET A 129 7.27 3.40 3.82
C MET A 129 7.65 3.10 5.25
N SER A 130 7.29 4.00 6.17
CA SER A 130 7.63 3.93 7.59
C SER A 130 6.39 3.77 8.48
N CYS A 131 5.18 3.86 7.91
CA CYS A 131 3.96 3.39 8.55
C CYS A 131 2.98 2.89 7.49
N ILE A 132 2.64 1.61 7.58
CA ILE A 132 1.75 0.93 6.64
C ILE A 132 0.29 1.42 6.81
N ASP A 133 -0.10 1.78 8.03
CA ASP A 133 -1.49 2.13 8.38
C ASP A 133 -1.81 3.63 8.46
N CYS A 134 -0.78 4.47 8.58
CA CYS A 134 -0.99 5.87 8.92
C CYS A 134 -1.34 6.74 7.69
N GLY A 135 -1.40 6.17 6.48
CA GLY A 135 -1.35 6.96 5.24
C GLY A 135 -0.10 7.85 5.18
N HIS A 136 0.94 7.47 5.92
CA HIS A 136 2.17 8.23 6.11
C HIS A 136 3.17 7.73 5.07
N VAL A 137 3.17 8.40 3.92
CA VAL A 137 4.06 8.05 2.81
C VAL A 137 5.24 9.01 2.85
N SER A 138 6.44 8.47 3.03
CA SER A 138 7.68 9.23 2.97
C SER A 138 8.30 9.03 1.59
N VAL A 139 8.18 10.04 0.73
CA VAL A 139 8.88 10.05 -0.56
C VAL A 139 10.32 10.45 -0.30
N MET A 140 11.21 9.47 -0.27
CA MET A 140 12.64 9.74 -0.27
C MET A 140 13.06 10.07 -1.70
N TYR A 141 13.67 11.24 -1.89
CA TYR A 141 14.13 11.70 -3.18
C TYR A 141 15.58 12.15 -3.09
N ARG A 142 16.34 11.88 -4.15
CA ARG A 142 17.77 12.19 -4.20
C ARG A 142 18.02 13.26 -5.26
N ILE A 143 18.47 14.45 -4.84
CA ILE A 143 18.98 15.48 -5.76
C ILE A 143 20.50 15.54 -5.55
N GLY A 144 21.26 14.95 -6.47
CA GLY A 144 22.72 14.87 -6.37
C GLY A 144 23.20 13.93 -5.26
N ARG A 145 24.09 14.39 -4.37
CA ARG A 145 24.61 13.61 -3.23
C ARG A 145 23.72 13.65 -1.98
N LEU A 146 22.64 14.44 -1.99
CA LEU A 146 21.77 14.62 -0.84
C LEU A 146 20.50 13.76 -1.01
N ALA A 147 20.27 12.84 -0.07
CA ALA A 147 18.97 12.24 0.14
C ALA A 147 18.11 13.22 0.95
N ARG A 148 16.87 13.41 0.54
CA ARG A 148 15.88 14.23 1.24
C ARG A 148 14.61 13.40 1.39
N THR A 149 13.95 13.50 2.52
CA THR A 149 12.71 12.78 2.79
C THR A 149 11.56 13.79 2.83
N ILE A 150 10.58 13.61 1.94
CA ILE A 150 9.31 14.34 2.00
C ILE A 150 8.33 13.43 2.71
N THR A 151 7.99 13.85 3.92
CA THR A 151 7.11 13.11 4.80
C THR A 151 5.69 13.67 4.62
N MET A 152 4.77 12.86 4.10
CA MET A 152 3.37 13.24 3.90
C MET A 152 2.52 12.68 5.03
N HIS A 153 1.92 13.56 5.84
CA HIS A 153 1.02 13.18 6.93
C HIS A 153 -0.35 13.85 6.75
N ALA A 154 -1.40 13.06 6.51
CA ALA A 154 -2.78 13.54 6.41
C ALA A 154 -2.96 14.79 5.49
N GLY A 155 -2.31 14.79 4.33
CA GLY A 155 -2.36 15.91 3.35
C GLY A 155 -1.47 17.12 3.68
N ARG A 156 -0.65 17.07 4.74
CA ARG A 156 0.40 18.06 5.04
C ARG A 156 1.76 17.52 4.64
N PHE A 157 2.49 18.28 3.82
CA PHE A 157 3.87 17.99 3.43
C PHE A 157 4.82 18.60 4.45
N LYS A 158 5.70 17.78 5.03
CA LYS A 158 6.84 18.22 5.83
C LYS A 158 8.11 17.78 5.12
N VAL A 159 8.94 18.73 4.74
CA VAL A 159 10.27 18.46 4.15
C VAL A 159 11.26 18.45 5.31
N GLU A 160 11.81 17.29 5.64
CA GLU A 160 12.83 17.18 6.66
C GLU A 160 14.22 17.13 6.01
N HIS A 161 15.09 18.02 6.47
CA HIS A 161 16.48 18.10 6.03
C HIS A 161 17.34 17.28 6.98
N GLU A 162 17.57 16.01 6.65
CA GLU A 162 18.55 15.22 7.39
C GLU A 162 19.93 15.50 6.80
N LYS A 163 20.70 16.32 7.51
CA LYS A 163 22.15 16.40 7.31
C LYS A 163 22.75 15.21 8.05
N ASP A 164 23.44 14.36 7.30
CA ASP A 164 24.35 13.30 7.77
C ASP A 164 23.67 11.99 8.25
N MET A 165 23.37 11.08 7.31
CA MET A 165 23.08 9.66 7.59
C MET A 165 24.06 8.70 6.89
N PHE A 166 25.26 9.16 6.51
CA PHE A 166 26.30 8.24 6.01
C PHE A 166 27.69 8.73 6.45
N LEU A 167 28.16 8.23 7.59
CA LEU A 167 29.55 7.80 7.73
C LEU A 167 29.60 6.30 7.44
#